data_AF-A0A8W8NFD4-F1
#
_entry.id   AF-A0A8W8NFD4-F1
#
_cell.length_a   1.000
_cell.length_b   1.000
_cell.length_c   1.000
_cell.angle_alpha   90.00
_cell.angle_beta   90.00
_cell.angle_gamma   90.00
#
_symmetry.space_group_name_H-M   'P 1'
#
loop_
_entity.id
_entity.type
_entity.pdbx_description
1 polymer ?
#
loop_
_entity_poly.entity_id
_entity_poly.type
_entity_poly.pdbx_seq_one_letter_code
_entity_poly.pdbx_strand_id
1 'polypeptide(L)'
;WLYPDRSKDKVFAEVQKRVAKVVGLPLELIKLSDFQVVSYGIKGHYNAHWDSARVEPKVPCCTRERTKQCRICRYMTILFYLNDVEEGGETAFPVANNSTLDYQTMMEKDLVDLYRKCEESPLKVSPAKGKAVIWYNHFVDDANGWLGPLDEFTFHGGCPVKNGVKWIANFWVKTTDHKIKDLKKMQKFYKASTEKQPKMSKEEL
;
A
#
# COMPACT_ATOMS: atom_id res chain seq x y z
N TRP A 1 -10.05 -7.51 -6.74
CA TRP A 1 -8.58 -7.62 -6.91
C TRP A 1 -8.26 -7.65 -8.39
N LEU A 2 -7.22 -6.94 -8.81
CA LEU A 2 -6.67 -6.99 -10.16
C LEU A 2 -5.22 -7.47 -10.08
N TYR A 3 -4.85 -8.41 -10.94
CA TYR A 3 -3.55 -9.09 -10.94
C TYR A 3 -2.77 -8.70 -12.20
N PRO A 4 -1.89 -7.68 -12.16
CA PRO A 4 -1.16 -7.19 -13.33
C PRO A 4 -0.38 -8.25 -14.09
N ASP A 5 0.22 -9.20 -13.37
CA ASP A 5 1.01 -10.29 -13.94
C ASP A 5 0.19 -11.32 -14.75
N ARG A 6 -1.14 -11.26 -14.63
CA ARG A 6 -2.09 -12.10 -15.38
C ARG A 6 -2.84 -11.32 -16.46
N SER A 7 -2.47 -10.06 -16.71
CA SER A 7 -3.11 -9.19 -17.69
C SER A 7 -2.13 -8.76 -18.79
N LYS A 8 -2.66 -8.52 -20.00
CA LYS A 8 -1.92 -7.88 -21.11
C LYS A 8 -2.24 -6.39 -21.23
N ASP A 9 -3.09 -5.86 -20.36
CA ASP A 9 -3.48 -4.45 -20.37
C ASP A 9 -2.26 -3.56 -20.06
N LYS A 10 -1.96 -2.65 -20.98
CA LYS A 10 -0.82 -1.74 -20.90
C LYS A 10 -0.96 -0.74 -19.76
N VAL A 11 -2.18 -0.42 -19.33
CA VAL A 11 -2.45 0.52 -18.24
C VAL A 11 -1.75 0.07 -16.95
N PHE A 12 -1.76 -1.23 -16.64
CA PHE A 12 -1.05 -1.73 -15.45
C PHE A 12 0.45 -1.44 -15.52
N ALA A 13 1.07 -1.72 -16.66
CA ALA A 13 2.50 -1.48 -16.85
C ALA A 13 2.85 0.01 -16.78
N GLU A 14 2.00 0.88 -17.32
CA GLU A 14 2.17 2.34 -17.27
C GLU A 14 2.05 2.89 -15.84
N VAL A 15 1.03 2.46 -15.09
CA VAL A 15 0.85 2.84 -13.68
C VAL A 15 2.01 2.34 -12.84
N GLN A 16 2.43 1.07 -12.99
CA GLN A 16 3.56 0.51 -12.25
C GLN A 16 4.89 1.21 -12.58
N LYS A 17 5.13 1.59 -13.84
CA LYS A 17 6.29 2.42 -14.22
C LYS A 17 6.26 3.79 -13.55
N ARG A 18 5.09 4.45 -13.52
CA ARG A 18 4.93 5.75 -12.87
C ARG A 18 5.16 5.66 -11.36
N VAL A 19 4.58 4.64 -10.70
CA VAL A 19 4.81 4.35 -9.28
C VAL A 19 6.29 4.16 -9.01
N ALA A 20 6.97 3.27 -9.76
CA ALA A 20 8.40 3.01 -9.59
C ALA A 20 9.25 4.29 -9.68
N LYS A 21 8.94 5.16 -10.65
CA LYS A 21 9.62 6.45 -10.81
C LYS A 21 9.38 7.41 -9.64
N VAL A 22 8.14 7.50 -9.14
CA VAL A 22 7.78 8.40 -8.04
C VAL A 22 8.42 7.96 -6.72
N VAL A 23 8.41 6.66 -6.43
CA VAL A 23 8.90 6.13 -5.14
C VAL A 23 10.38 5.77 -5.15
N GLY A 24 11.04 5.84 -6.31
CA GLY A 24 12.47 5.53 -6.47
C GLY A 24 12.84 4.06 -6.25
N LEU A 25 11.89 3.13 -6.40
CA LEU A 25 12.12 1.70 -6.20
C LEU A 25 12.23 0.93 -7.54
N PRO A 26 12.96 -0.20 -7.58
CA PRO A 26 13.08 -1.02 -8.79
C PRO A 26 11.71 -1.44 -9.34
N LEU A 27 11.54 -1.36 -10.67
CA LEU A 27 10.29 -1.70 -11.34
C LEU A 27 9.88 -3.16 -11.10
N GLU A 28 10.86 -4.05 -10.95
CA GLU A 28 10.68 -5.47 -10.67
C GLU A 28 9.97 -5.66 -9.33
N LEU A 29 10.32 -4.86 -8.31
CA LEU A 29 9.66 -4.90 -7.01
C LEU A 29 8.21 -4.46 -7.14
N ILE A 30 7.98 -3.35 -7.84
CA ILE A 30 6.63 -2.78 -8.04
C ILE A 30 5.75 -3.76 -8.81
N LYS A 31 6.29 -4.43 -9.84
CA LYS A 31 5.54 -5.40 -10.67
C LYS A 31 5.08 -6.65 -9.91
N LEU A 32 5.65 -6.95 -8.75
CA LEU A 32 5.21 -8.07 -7.89
C LEU A 32 3.96 -7.74 -7.04
N SER A 33 3.44 -6.53 -7.15
CA SER A 33 2.33 -6.02 -6.34
C SER A 33 0.99 -6.05 -7.08
N ASP A 34 -0.08 -6.24 -6.31
CA ASP A 34 -1.46 -6.38 -6.78
C ASP A 34 -2.28 -5.15 -6.45
N PHE A 35 -3.30 -4.87 -7.27
CA PHE A 35 -4.29 -3.84 -6.96
C PHE A 35 -5.50 -4.45 -6.26
N GLN A 36 -5.97 -3.77 -5.22
CA GLN A 36 -7.29 -4.00 -4.64
C GLN A 36 -8.17 -2.79 -4.93
N VAL A 37 -9.18 -2.97 -5.78
CA VAL A 37 -10.20 -1.93 -6.03
C VAL A 37 -11.33 -2.11 -5.03
N VAL A 38 -11.74 -1.02 -4.39
CA VAL A 38 -12.78 -0.99 -3.36
C VAL A 38 -13.76 0.14 -3.66
N SER A 39 -15.04 -0.09 -3.34
CA SER A 39 -16.11 0.89 -3.44
C SER A 39 -16.81 1.04 -2.09
N TYR A 40 -17.03 2.29 -1.68
CA TYR A 40 -17.81 2.63 -0.50
C TYR A 40 -18.99 3.51 -0.93
N GLY A 41 -20.21 3.05 -0.64
CA GLY A 41 -21.41 3.89 -0.73
C GLY A 41 -21.58 4.77 0.51
N ILE A 42 -22.70 5.50 0.56
CA ILE A 42 -23.10 6.31 1.72
C ILE A 42 -23.02 5.48 3.02
N LYS A 43 -22.46 6.07 4.08
CA LYS A 43 -22.10 5.45 5.38
C LYS A 43 -21.01 4.37 5.33
N GLY A 44 -20.59 3.94 4.15
CA GLY A 44 -19.44 3.07 3.97
C GLY A 44 -18.18 3.74 4.50
N HIS A 45 -17.46 3.03 5.36
CA HIS A 45 -16.25 3.50 6.03
C HIS A 45 -15.29 2.32 6.26
N TYR A 46 -14.08 2.62 6.71
CA TYR A 46 -13.17 1.62 7.22
C TYR A 46 -12.45 2.20 8.44
N ASN A 47 -12.69 1.62 9.61
CA ASN A 47 -12.02 1.99 10.84
C ASN A 47 -10.50 1.96 10.74
N ALA A 48 -9.86 2.76 11.59
CA ALA A 48 -8.43 2.95 11.51
C ALA A 48 -7.67 1.65 11.82
N HIS A 49 -6.63 1.39 11.04
CA HIS A 49 -5.83 0.17 11.10
C HIS A 49 -4.41 0.43 10.58
N TRP A 50 -3.53 -0.55 10.74
CA TRP A 50 -2.27 -0.62 10.02
C TRP A 50 -2.41 -1.55 8.83
N ASP A 51 -1.79 -1.17 7.72
CA ASP A 51 -1.81 -1.99 6.52
C ASP A 51 -0.89 -3.21 6.64
N SER A 52 0.11 -3.16 7.51
CA SER A 52 1.06 -4.22 7.73
C SER A 52 1.04 -4.67 9.19
N ALA A 53 1.44 -5.92 9.43
CA ALA A 53 1.60 -6.43 10.78
C ALA A 53 2.99 -6.07 11.33
N ARG A 54 3.09 -5.93 12.66
CA ARG A 54 4.37 -5.84 13.37
C ARG A 54 5.30 -6.98 12.97
N VAL A 55 6.60 -6.70 13.03
CA VAL A 55 7.62 -7.73 12.80
C VAL A 55 7.60 -8.71 13.96
N GLU A 56 7.29 -9.96 13.65
CA GLU A 56 7.32 -11.07 14.60
C GLU A 56 8.27 -12.14 14.03
N PRO A 57 9.46 -12.36 14.64
CA PRO A 57 10.48 -13.26 14.11
C PRO A 57 10.00 -14.68 13.82
N LYS A 58 9.02 -15.19 14.58
CA LYS A 58 8.50 -16.56 14.41
C LYS A 58 7.36 -16.66 13.41
N VAL A 59 6.77 -15.53 12.99
CA VAL A 59 5.62 -15.50 12.09
C VAL A 59 6.02 -14.86 10.77
N PRO A 60 6.15 -15.66 9.70
CA PRO A 60 6.73 -15.16 8.47
C PRO A 60 5.71 -14.39 7.63
N CYS A 61 6.18 -13.57 6.69
CA CYS A 61 5.32 -12.81 5.79
C CYS A 61 4.43 -13.67 4.88
N CYS A 62 3.17 -13.29 4.71
CA CYS A 62 2.28 -13.94 3.76
C CYS A 62 2.75 -13.71 2.32
N THR A 63 2.63 -14.75 1.49
CA THR A 63 2.87 -14.68 0.05
C THR A 63 1.60 -15.13 -0.67
N ARG A 64 1.57 -15.04 -2.01
CA ARG A 64 0.45 -15.61 -2.77
C ARG A 64 0.31 -17.13 -2.59
N GLU A 65 1.39 -17.81 -2.24
CA GLU A 65 1.44 -19.27 -2.03
C GLU A 65 1.20 -19.64 -0.57
N ARG A 66 1.57 -18.77 0.38
CA ARG A 66 1.40 -18.97 1.83
C ARG A 66 0.46 -17.93 2.41
N THR A 67 -0.78 -18.34 2.67
CA THR A 67 -1.85 -17.49 3.23
C THR A 67 -2.28 -17.89 4.65
N LYS A 68 -1.75 -18.99 5.18
CA LYS A 68 -2.00 -19.46 6.56
C LYS A 68 -0.73 -19.36 7.40
N GLN A 69 -0.90 -19.15 8.72
CA GLN A 69 0.20 -19.06 9.69
C GLN A 69 1.29 -18.07 9.26
N CYS A 70 0.85 -16.92 8.78
CA CYS A 70 1.70 -15.87 8.27
C CYS A 70 1.09 -14.51 8.64
N ARG A 71 1.88 -13.45 8.55
CA ARG A 71 1.44 -12.08 8.80
C ARG A 71 1.50 -11.24 7.53
N ILE A 72 0.65 -10.23 7.44
CA ILE A 72 0.66 -9.31 6.29
C ILE A 72 1.94 -8.46 6.37
N CYS A 73 2.70 -8.43 5.29
CA CYS A 73 3.91 -7.60 5.17
C CYS A 73 3.81 -6.72 3.93
N ARG A 74 3.67 -5.42 4.15
CA ARG A 74 3.53 -4.41 3.11
C ARG A 74 4.44 -3.26 3.47
N TYR A 75 5.54 -3.10 2.75
CA TYR A 75 6.49 -2.02 3.01
C TYR A 75 5.87 -0.64 2.80
N MET A 76 5.03 -0.50 1.77
CA MET A 76 4.45 0.77 1.36
C MET A 76 3.04 0.56 0.84
N THR A 77 2.20 1.56 1.08
CA THR A 77 0.86 1.66 0.49
C THR A 77 0.81 2.85 -0.46
N ILE A 78 0.28 2.61 -1.65
CA ILE A 78 -0.17 3.64 -2.57
C ILE A 78 -1.68 3.52 -2.70
N LEU A 79 -2.39 4.56 -2.29
CA LEU A 79 -3.84 4.68 -2.40
C LEU A 79 -4.16 5.61 -3.56
N PHE A 80 -4.87 5.11 -4.58
CA PHE A 80 -5.39 5.92 -5.68
C PHE A 80 -6.87 6.23 -5.46
N TYR A 81 -7.26 7.49 -5.60
CA TYR A 81 -8.66 7.88 -5.70
C TYR A 81 -9.11 7.80 -7.17
N LEU A 82 -10.13 6.99 -7.45
CA LEU A 82 -10.57 6.70 -8.82
C LEU A 82 -11.69 7.63 -9.29
N ASN A 83 -12.31 8.37 -8.37
CA ASN A 83 -13.31 9.40 -8.64
C ASN A 83 -13.28 10.49 -7.56
N ASP A 84 -13.94 11.62 -7.86
CA ASP A 84 -14.29 12.63 -6.87
C ASP A 84 -15.48 12.14 -6.03
N VAL A 85 -15.48 12.47 -4.75
CA VAL A 85 -16.58 12.18 -3.82
C VAL A 85 -17.24 13.49 -3.44
N GLU A 86 -18.57 13.52 -3.45
CA GLU A 86 -19.33 14.75 -3.21
C GLU A 86 -19.16 15.25 -1.78
N GLU A 87 -19.25 14.35 -0.78
CA GLU A 87 -19.05 14.71 0.62
C GLU A 87 -18.53 13.53 1.46
N GLY A 88 -17.55 13.78 2.33
CA GLY A 88 -16.91 12.78 3.19
C GLY A 88 -15.94 11.87 2.42
N GLY A 89 -15.73 10.67 2.95
CA GLY A 89 -14.88 9.66 2.30
C GLY A 89 -13.39 9.99 2.30
N GLU A 90 -12.92 10.88 3.17
CA GLU A 90 -11.51 11.18 3.38
C GLU A 90 -10.72 9.92 3.79
N THR A 91 -9.40 9.96 3.56
CA THR A 91 -8.48 9.05 4.24
C THR A 91 -7.91 9.78 5.43
N ALA A 92 -8.18 9.28 6.63
CA ALA A 92 -7.77 9.90 7.89
C ALA A 92 -6.59 9.17 8.51
N PHE A 93 -5.67 9.94 9.11
CA PHE A 93 -4.56 9.46 9.91
C PHE A 93 -4.71 10.02 11.34
N PRO A 94 -5.36 9.29 12.26
CA PRO A 94 -5.78 9.82 13.57
C PRO A 94 -4.65 10.24 14.50
N VAL A 95 -3.43 9.77 14.23
CA VAL A 95 -2.25 10.00 15.07
C VAL A 95 -1.13 10.70 14.31
N ALA A 96 -1.40 11.19 13.10
CA ALA A 96 -0.42 11.96 12.34
C ALA A 96 0.03 13.21 13.12
N ASN A 97 1.30 13.58 12.96
CA ASN A 97 1.94 14.73 13.61
C ASN A 97 2.05 14.66 15.15
N ASN A 98 1.67 13.54 15.79
CA ASN A 98 1.94 13.35 17.21
C ASN A 98 3.44 13.12 17.44
N SER A 99 4.01 13.72 18.48
CA SER A 99 5.40 13.50 18.89
C SER A 99 5.62 12.13 19.54
N THR A 100 4.58 11.57 20.15
CA THR A 100 4.60 10.29 20.85
C THR A 100 3.30 9.54 20.59
N LEU A 101 3.41 8.23 20.40
CA LEU A 101 2.25 7.36 20.27
C LEU A 101 2.03 6.58 21.58
N ASP A 102 0.96 6.91 22.29
CA ASP A 102 0.52 6.16 23.47
C ASP A 102 -0.72 5.32 23.12
N TYR A 103 -0.56 3.99 23.13
CA TYR A 103 -1.65 3.06 22.85
C TYR A 103 -2.80 3.16 23.85
N GLN A 104 -2.52 3.46 25.11
CA GLN A 104 -3.59 3.60 26.10
C GLN A 104 -4.46 4.79 25.74
N THR A 105 -3.84 5.95 25.47
CA THR A 105 -4.54 7.13 24.95
C THR A 105 -5.30 6.82 23.65
N MET A 106 -4.73 6.04 22.72
CA MET A 106 -5.43 5.68 21.47
C MET A 106 -6.71 4.88 21.74
N MET A 107 -6.67 3.93 22.68
CA MET A 107 -7.83 3.12 23.05
C MET A 107 -8.85 3.91 23.88
N GLU A 108 -8.39 4.68 24.87
CA GLU A 108 -9.25 5.54 25.70
C GLU A 108 -10.00 6.58 24.85
N LYS A 109 -9.31 7.16 23.86
CA LYS A 109 -9.91 8.10 22.90
C LYS A 109 -10.63 7.40 21.75
N ASP A 110 -10.67 6.07 21.70
CA ASP A 110 -11.34 5.29 20.65
C ASP A 110 -11.01 5.79 19.23
N LEU A 111 -9.72 6.04 18.97
CA LEU A 111 -9.27 6.58 17.68
C LEU A 111 -9.43 5.58 16.51
N VAL A 112 -9.86 4.36 16.81
CA VAL A 112 -10.19 3.32 15.84
C VAL A 112 -11.50 3.65 15.12
N ASP A 113 -12.50 4.19 15.83
CA ASP A 113 -13.84 4.48 15.30
C ASP A 113 -13.84 5.74 14.41
N LEU A 114 -13.48 5.55 13.15
CA LEU A 114 -13.54 6.62 12.14
C LEU A 114 -14.96 6.92 11.67
N TYR A 115 -15.93 6.05 11.95
CA TYR A 115 -17.32 6.36 11.63
C TYR A 115 -17.80 7.58 12.43
N ARG A 116 -17.40 7.66 13.71
CA ARG A 116 -17.77 8.78 14.59
C ARG A 116 -16.70 9.85 14.72
N LYS A 117 -15.42 9.46 14.78
CA LYS A 117 -14.32 10.36 15.15
C LYS A 117 -13.42 10.78 14.00
N CYS A 118 -13.81 10.53 12.75
CA CYS A 118 -13.04 10.98 11.60
C CYS A 118 -12.72 12.48 11.69
N GLU A 119 -13.67 13.31 12.09
CA GLU A 119 -13.47 14.76 12.09
C GLU A 119 -12.36 15.23 13.03
N GLU A 120 -12.11 14.49 14.11
CA GLU A 120 -11.06 14.74 15.11
C GLU A 120 -9.66 14.37 14.61
N SER A 121 -9.54 13.70 13.45
CA SER A 121 -8.25 13.28 12.91
C SER A 121 -7.40 14.50 12.50
N PRO A 122 -6.14 14.60 12.96
CA PRO A 122 -5.28 15.75 12.70
C PRO A 122 -4.87 15.86 11.24
N LEU A 123 -4.84 14.75 10.51
CA LEU A 123 -4.59 14.71 9.08
C LEU A 123 -5.70 13.94 8.37
N LYS A 124 -6.31 14.60 7.38
CA LYS A 124 -7.30 14.02 6.47
C LYS A 124 -6.91 14.38 5.04
N VAL A 125 -6.99 13.40 4.15
CA VAL A 125 -6.80 13.63 2.71
C VAL A 125 -8.13 13.43 2.00
N SER A 126 -8.65 14.51 1.42
CA SER A 126 -9.90 14.45 0.66
C SER A 126 -9.71 13.71 -0.67
N PRO A 127 -10.66 12.83 -1.04
CA PRO A 127 -10.63 12.13 -2.31
C PRO A 127 -10.74 13.12 -3.48
N ALA A 128 -9.93 12.93 -4.51
CA ALA A 128 -10.08 13.63 -5.77
C ALA A 128 -9.60 12.72 -6.90
N LYS A 129 -10.31 12.66 -8.02
CA LYS A 129 -10.03 11.73 -9.11
C LYS A 129 -8.59 11.87 -9.59
N GLY A 130 -7.87 10.75 -9.62
CA GLY A 130 -6.47 10.70 -10.08
C GLY A 130 -5.43 11.10 -9.03
N LYS A 131 -5.84 11.64 -7.88
CA LYS A 131 -4.95 11.88 -6.74
C LYS A 131 -4.48 10.54 -6.16
N ALA A 132 -3.20 10.48 -5.78
CA ALA A 132 -2.63 9.35 -5.06
C ALA A 132 -2.02 9.82 -3.74
N VAL A 133 -2.12 8.99 -2.71
CA VAL A 133 -1.45 9.17 -1.42
C VAL A 133 -0.51 8.00 -1.21
N ILE A 134 0.71 8.29 -0.74
CA ILE A 134 1.77 7.30 -0.55
C ILE A 134 2.28 7.42 0.87
N TRP A 135 2.43 6.29 1.56
CA TRP A 135 3.14 6.23 2.84
C TRP A 135 3.87 4.89 2.98
N TYR A 136 4.91 4.91 3.82
CA TYR A 136 5.70 3.73 4.18
C TYR A 136 5.11 3.15 5.46
N ASN A 137 4.71 1.88 5.46
CA ASN A 137 4.17 1.24 6.67
C ASN A 137 5.27 0.79 7.63
N HIS A 138 6.52 0.75 7.18
CA HIS A 138 7.66 0.28 7.97
C HIS A 138 8.85 1.21 7.80
N PHE A 139 9.63 1.35 8.87
CA PHE A 139 10.97 1.89 8.79
C PHE A 139 11.90 0.94 8.03
N VAL A 140 13.06 1.46 7.64
CA VAL A 140 14.16 0.64 7.13
C VAL A 140 14.97 0.14 8.31
N ASP A 141 15.33 -1.13 8.32
CA ASP A 141 16.28 -1.69 9.27
C ASP A 141 17.69 -1.20 8.92
N ASP A 142 18.31 -0.41 9.79
CA ASP A 142 19.63 0.19 9.55
C ASP A 142 20.77 -0.84 9.42
N ALA A 143 20.63 -2.02 10.04
CA ALA A 143 21.68 -3.04 10.01
C ALA A 143 21.74 -3.77 8.67
N ASN A 144 20.60 -3.94 7.99
CA ASN A 144 20.54 -4.71 6.74
C ASN A 144 19.94 -3.94 5.55
N GLY A 145 19.45 -2.71 5.76
CA GLY A 145 18.84 -1.87 4.73
C GLY A 145 17.58 -2.49 4.10
N TRP A 146 16.76 -3.19 4.91
CA TRP A 146 15.55 -3.89 4.45
C TRP A 146 14.33 -3.54 5.31
N LEU A 147 13.30 -4.39 5.30
CA LEU A 147 12.08 -4.20 6.09
C LEU A 147 12.39 -4.16 7.59
N GLY A 148 12.17 -3.01 8.21
CA GLY A 148 12.34 -2.78 9.65
C GLY A 148 11.02 -2.82 10.43
N PRO A 149 10.99 -2.24 11.64
CA PRO A 149 9.79 -2.21 12.46
C PRO A 149 8.64 -1.46 11.79
N LEU A 150 7.41 -1.81 12.17
CA LEU A 150 6.19 -1.12 11.72
C LEU A 150 6.26 0.36 12.17
N ASP A 151 5.93 1.27 11.26
CA ASP A 151 5.71 2.68 11.61
C ASP A 151 4.28 2.82 12.13
N GLU A 152 4.17 2.94 13.44
CA GLU A 152 2.90 2.94 14.14
C GLU A 152 2.09 4.23 13.90
N PHE A 153 2.74 5.31 13.42
CA PHE A 153 2.07 6.56 13.07
C PHE A 153 1.31 6.48 11.74
N THR A 154 1.46 5.39 11.00
CA THR A 154 0.73 5.11 9.76
C THR A 154 -0.68 4.57 10.02
N PHE A 155 -1.14 4.56 11.27
CA PHE A 155 -2.50 4.20 11.64
C PHE A 155 -3.49 5.09 10.89
N HIS A 156 -4.33 4.47 10.04
CA HIS A 156 -5.16 5.19 9.09
C HIS A 156 -6.44 4.44 8.76
N GLY A 157 -7.41 5.13 8.18
CA GLY A 157 -8.59 4.48 7.63
C GLY A 157 -9.42 5.39 6.73
N GLY A 158 -10.61 4.93 6.37
CA GLY A 158 -11.54 5.65 5.51
C GLY A 158 -12.70 6.22 6.30
N CYS A 159 -12.85 7.54 6.27
CA CYS A 159 -14.00 8.24 6.83
C CYS A 159 -15.30 7.82 6.13
N PRO A 160 -16.46 7.94 6.80
CA PRO A 160 -17.74 7.64 6.18
C PRO A 160 -17.99 8.53 4.97
N VAL A 161 -18.45 7.92 3.88
CA VAL A 161 -18.98 8.67 2.74
C VAL A 161 -20.32 9.27 3.18
N LYS A 162 -20.44 10.60 3.13
CA LYS A 162 -21.68 11.31 3.49
C LYS A 162 -22.60 11.45 2.28
N ASN A 163 -22.04 11.74 1.11
CA ASN A 163 -22.76 11.81 -0.16
C ASN A 163 -21.93 11.28 -1.35
N GLY A 164 -22.60 10.66 -2.33
CA GLY A 164 -21.99 10.03 -3.50
C GLY A 164 -21.43 8.62 -3.24
N VAL A 165 -20.40 8.26 -3.99
CA VAL A 165 -19.69 6.95 -3.92
C VAL A 165 -18.19 7.18 -3.96
N LYS A 166 -17.41 6.44 -3.18
CA LYS A 166 -15.95 6.47 -3.18
C LYS A 166 -15.39 5.21 -3.81
N TRP A 167 -14.67 5.36 -4.92
CA TRP A 167 -13.84 4.31 -5.51
C TRP A 167 -12.36 4.57 -5.25
N ILE A 168 -11.68 3.57 -4.74
CA ILE A 168 -10.23 3.59 -4.53
C ILE A 168 -9.57 2.35 -5.11
N ALA A 169 -8.28 2.47 -5.39
CA ALA A 169 -7.41 1.31 -5.57
C ALA A 169 -6.24 1.37 -4.58
N ASN A 170 -6.13 0.34 -3.73
CA ASN A 170 -4.94 0.12 -2.92
C ASN A 170 -3.91 -0.65 -3.75
N PHE A 171 -2.66 -0.21 -3.69
CA PHE A 171 -1.51 -0.90 -4.28
C PHE A 171 -0.44 -1.03 -3.21
N TRP A 172 -0.14 -2.26 -2.82
CA TRP A 172 0.76 -2.54 -1.71
C TRP A 172 2.07 -3.12 -2.19
N VAL A 173 3.17 -2.40 -1.95
CA VAL A 173 4.51 -2.91 -2.22
C VAL A 173 4.87 -3.92 -1.14
N LYS A 174 4.94 -5.19 -1.53
CA LYS A 174 5.22 -6.30 -0.60
C LYS A 174 6.70 -6.63 -0.57
N THR A 175 7.26 -6.69 0.63
CA THR A 175 8.58 -7.27 0.91
C THR A 175 8.43 -8.24 2.09
N THR A 176 9.36 -9.18 2.21
CA THR A 176 9.43 -10.12 3.31
C THR A 176 10.61 -9.79 4.21
N ASP A 177 10.72 -10.47 5.35
CA ASP A 177 11.86 -10.32 6.27
C ASP A 177 13.18 -10.84 5.67
N HIS A 178 13.14 -11.55 4.54
CA HIS A 178 14.30 -12.21 3.96
C HIS A 178 14.82 -11.48 2.72
N LYS A 179 15.61 -10.42 2.94
CA LYS A 179 16.25 -9.59 1.90
C LYS A 179 16.77 -10.38 0.70
N ILE A 180 17.63 -11.38 0.96
CA ILE A 180 18.26 -12.17 -0.11
C ILE A 180 17.24 -12.97 -0.93
N LYS A 181 16.17 -13.47 -0.29
CA LYS A 181 15.12 -14.22 -0.99
C LYS A 181 14.32 -13.30 -1.90
N ASP A 182 14.00 -12.11 -1.43
CA ASP A 182 13.28 -11.10 -2.24
C ASP A 182 14.14 -10.59 -3.40
N LEU A 183 15.44 -10.32 -3.17
CA LEU A 183 16.40 -9.99 -4.23
C LEU A 183 16.49 -11.07 -5.31
N LYS A 184 16.61 -12.34 -4.91
CA LYS A 184 16.60 -13.46 -5.86
C LYS A 184 15.29 -13.54 -6.65
N LYS A 185 14.14 -13.26 -6.01
CA LYS A 185 12.83 -13.23 -6.68
C LYS A 185 12.76 -12.10 -7.70
N MET A 186 13.22 -10.90 -7.35
CA MET A 186 13.29 -9.76 -8.27
C MET A 186 14.22 -10.04 -9.46
N GLN A 187 15.40 -10.61 -9.23
CA GLN A 187 16.33 -11.00 -10.29
C GLN A 187 15.73 -12.05 -11.23
N LYS A 188 15.01 -13.06 -10.70
CA LYS A 188 14.32 -14.05 -11.51
C LYS A 188 13.24 -13.41 -12.38
N PHE A 189 12.47 -12.49 -11.81
CA PHE A 189 11.43 -11.76 -12.53
C PHE A 189 12.03 -10.89 -13.65
N TYR A 190 13.13 -10.17 -13.36
CA TYR A 190 13.88 -9.38 -14.34
C TYR A 190 14.30 -10.23 -15.54
N LYS A 191 15.03 -11.33 -15.31
CA LYS A 191 15.50 -12.23 -16.37
C LYS A 191 14.36 -12.75 -17.26
N ALA A 192 13.26 -13.20 -16.63
CA ALA A 192 12.09 -13.69 -17.35
C ALA A 192 11.40 -12.60 -18.17
N SER A 193 11.50 -11.33 -17.76
CA SER A 193 10.93 -10.19 -18.49
C SER A 193 11.81 -9.74 -19.67
N THR A 194 13.13 -9.83 -19.54
CA THR A 194 14.09 -9.46 -20.60
C THR A 194 14.24 -10.54 -21.66
N GLU A 195 14.19 -11.82 -21.30
CA GLU A 195 14.24 -12.94 -22.26
C GLU A 195 13.01 -13.01 -23.17
N LYS A 196 11.89 -12.43 -22.73
CA LYS A 196 10.65 -12.31 -23.51
C LYS A 196 10.56 -11.05 -24.37
N GLN A 197 11.50 -10.12 -24.25
CA GLN A 197 11.59 -8.99 -25.18
C GLN A 197 12.30 -9.47 -26.46
N PRO A 198 11.76 -9.18 -27.66
CA PRO A 198 12.50 -9.44 -28.89
C PRO A 198 13.84 -8.71 -28.80
N LYS A 199 14.94 -9.41 -29.09
CA LYS A 199 16.23 -8.74 -29.30
C LYS A 199 16.02 -7.74 -30.44
N MET A 200 16.24 -6.45 -30.19
CA MET A 200 16.38 -5.47 -31.27
C MET A 200 17.38 -6.02 -32.28
N SER A 201 16.99 -6.09 -33.55
CA SER A 201 17.91 -6.49 -34.61
C SER A 201 18.99 -5.42 -34.71
N LYS A 202 20.20 -5.82 -35.11
CA LYS A 202 21.33 -4.90 -35.35
C LYS A 202 21.08 -3.88 -36.48
N GLU A 203 19.88 -3.87 -37.07
CA GLU A 203 19.50 -2.97 -38.17
C GLU A 203 18.81 -1.69 -37.66
N GLU A 204 18.50 -1.58 -36.37
CA GLU A 204 17.90 -0.39 -35.74
C GLU A 204 18.90 0.41 -34.87
N LEU A 205 20.20 0.28 -35.13
CA LEU A 205 21.30 0.99 -34.45
C LEU A 205 22.08 1.87 -35.42
#